data_AF-A0A2G9C7M6-F1
#
_entry.id   AF-A0A2G9C7M6-F1
#
_cell.length_a   1.000
_cell.length_b   1.000
_cell.length_c   1.000
_cell.angle_alpha   90.00
_cell.angle_beta   90.00
_cell.angle_gamma   90.00
#
_symmetry.space_group_name_H-M   'P 1'
#
loop_
_entity.id
_entity.type
_entity.pdbx_description
1 polymer ?
#
loop_
_entity_poly.entity_id
_entity_poly.type
_entity_poly.pdbx_seq_one_letter_code
_entity_poly.pdbx_strand_id
1 'polypeptide(L)'
;MRRRPSLSSAMPAPSVLSAAPRAASPAFPPIRSLALMAVLAMAGTMAASLARADAGSMPPAAKTAAAKPAPTAKAAWRTLSPETCAPLGEADRARLPAAWAKYLDATRRCELTAPGGTARVALVSVFAETYYETRAADAPWEDFPKPLLVDRDFRCVGGLPELFPFDQPRTLTLRHGLWREGVPQEIRVQVSNPAVGGDYALPALRWDAAEHRYRAAGAKASADSPCPTS
;
A
#
# COMPACT_ATOMS: atom_id res chain seq x y z
N MET A 1 -12.54 28.19 71.22
CA MET A 1 -11.23 27.69 71.72
C MET A 1 -11.00 26.33 71.06
N ARG A 2 -9.98 25.98 70.26
CA ARG A 2 -8.57 26.37 70.02
C ARG A 2 -8.33 26.33 68.49
N ARG A 3 -7.92 27.42 67.80
CA ARG A 3 -6.54 27.80 67.34
C ARG A 3 -5.61 26.66 66.83
N ARG A 4 -5.48 26.57 65.48
CA ARG A 4 -4.30 26.62 64.53
C ARG A 4 -2.94 25.97 64.93
N PRO A 5 -2.00 25.61 64.00
CA PRO A 5 -1.71 26.15 62.63
C PRO A 5 -1.44 25.09 61.50
N SER A 6 -1.66 25.37 60.21
CA SER A 6 -0.77 25.96 59.17
C SER A 6 0.68 25.45 59.13
N LEU A 7 1.06 24.79 58.02
CA LEU A 7 2.38 24.89 57.40
C LEU A 7 2.29 24.74 55.88
N SER A 8 2.99 25.66 55.22
CA SER A 8 3.07 25.97 53.80
C SER A 8 4.40 25.44 53.23
N SER A 9 4.52 25.49 51.89
CA SER A 9 5.77 25.54 51.09
C SER A 9 6.30 24.15 50.65
N ALA A 10 6.82 23.93 49.43
CA ALA A 10 7.18 24.80 48.32
C ALA A 10 7.24 23.99 47.00
N MET A 11 6.97 24.65 45.88
CA MET A 11 7.49 24.26 44.56
C MET A 11 9.00 24.50 44.49
N PRO A 12 9.70 23.76 43.62
CA PRO A 12 10.60 24.42 42.69
C PRO A 12 10.30 24.03 41.24
N ALA A 13 10.33 25.03 40.37
CA ALA A 13 10.38 24.90 38.92
C ALA A 13 11.86 24.96 38.43
N PRO A 14 12.12 25.00 37.12
CA PRO A 14 12.93 24.03 36.39
C PRO A 14 14.42 24.41 36.29
N SER A 15 15.26 23.45 35.91
CA SER A 15 16.61 23.72 35.42
C SER A 15 16.77 23.24 33.98
N VAL A 16 17.42 24.13 33.22
CA VAL A 16 17.60 24.17 31.77
C VAL A 16 19.04 23.71 31.44
N LEU A 17 19.27 23.39 30.16
CA LEU A 17 20.56 23.29 29.45
C LEU A 17 21.38 21.99 29.56
N SER A 18 21.43 21.25 28.44
CA SER A 18 22.60 21.23 27.53
C SER A 18 22.44 20.10 26.50
N ALA A 19 22.30 20.44 25.22
CA ALA A 19 23.38 20.49 24.22
C ALA A 19 23.68 19.12 23.60
N ALA A 20 23.26 18.99 22.34
CA ALA A 20 23.54 17.87 21.45
C ALA A 20 25.01 17.81 21.02
N PRO A 21 25.53 16.63 20.68
CA PRO A 21 26.50 16.50 19.61
C PRO A 21 25.82 16.09 18.30
N ARG A 22 26.03 16.91 17.28
CA ARG A 22 25.78 16.60 15.86
C ARG A 22 26.60 15.36 15.47
N ALA A 23 25.94 14.27 15.09
CA ALA A 23 26.57 13.23 14.29
C ALA A 23 26.53 13.67 12.82
N ALA A 24 27.71 13.81 12.23
CA ALA A 24 27.90 14.14 10.83
C ALA A 24 27.45 12.97 9.94
N SER A 25 26.58 13.26 8.97
CA SER A 25 26.23 12.33 7.90
C SER A 25 27.43 12.15 6.95
N PRO A 26 27.76 10.93 6.51
CA PRO A 26 28.65 10.72 5.40
C PRO A 26 27.97 11.09 4.08
N ALA A 27 28.66 11.90 3.28
CA ALA A 27 28.28 12.27 1.93
C ALA A 27 28.33 11.04 1.01
N PHE A 28 27.21 10.71 0.38
CA PHE A 28 27.17 9.75 -0.73
C PHE A 28 27.40 10.48 -2.07
N PRO A 29 28.24 9.94 -2.97
CA PRO A 29 28.49 10.54 -4.28
C PRO A 29 27.31 10.33 -5.25
N PRO A 30 27.15 11.20 -6.26
CA PRO A 30 26.13 11.03 -7.29
C PRO A 30 26.48 9.87 -8.22
N ILE A 31 25.64 8.84 -8.28
CA ILE A 31 25.73 7.81 -9.33
C ILE A 31 25.14 8.41 -10.60
N ARG A 32 26.01 8.56 -11.60
CA ARG A 32 25.72 9.00 -12.95
C ARG A 32 24.63 8.14 -13.60
N SER A 33 23.60 8.80 -14.11
CA SER A 33 22.69 8.26 -15.11
C SER A 33 23.47 7.75 -16.33
N LEU A 34 23.33 6.47 -16.65
CA LEU A 34 23.59 5.95 -17.99
C LEU A 34 22.24 5.58 -18.59
N ALA A 35 21.76 6.45 -19.48
CA ALA A 35 20.68 6.15 -20.40
C ALA A 35 21.16 5.06 -21.37
N LEU A 36 20.48 3.91 -21.40
CA LEU A 36 20.57 2.99 -22.51
C LEU A 36 19.38 3.26 -23.45
N MET A 37 19.66 3.98 -24.52
CA MET A 37 18.85 3.97 -25.74
C MET A 37 19.01 2.59 -26.39
N ALA A 38 17.95 1.79 -26.40
CA ALA A 38 17.86 0.62 -27.28
C ALA A 38 16.95 0.98 -28.45
N VAL A 39 17.58 1.32 -29.58
CA VAL A 39 16.93 1.43 -30.88
C VAL A 39 16.68 0.01 -31.40
N LEU A 40 15.41 -0.41 -31.46
CA LEU A 40 15.04 -1.57 -32.28
C LEU A 40 14.60 -1.07 -33.65
N ALA A 41 15.50 -1.19 -34.63
CA ALA A 41 15.13 -1.31 -36.03
C ALA A 41 14.90 -2.80 -36.31
N MET A 42 13.77 -3.14 -36.93
CA MET A 42 13.70 -4.23 -37.93
C MET A 42 12.54 -3.96 -38.89
N ALA A 43 12.92 -3.51 -40.09
CA ALA A 43 12.16 -3.66 -41.31
C ALA A 43 12.34 -5.09 -41.85
N GLY A 44 11.34 -5.61 -42.57
CA GLY A 44 11.50 -6.86 -43.32
C GLY A 44 10.19 -7.53 -43.71
N THR A 45 9.46 -6.93 -44.66
CA THR A 45 8.55 -7.66 -45.54
C THR A 45 9.31 -8.72 -46.36
N MET A 46 8.68 -9.85 -46.66
CA MET A 46 8.46 -10.34 -48.05
C MET A 46 7.82 -11.74 -48.09
N ALA A 47 6.80 -11.82 -48.95
CA ALA A 47 6.48 -12.87 -49.92
C ALA A 47 6.12 -14.30 -49.45
N ALA A 48 4.92 -14.69 -49.86
CA ALA A 48 4.46 -16.06 -50.01
C ALA A 48 5.07 -16.74 -51.24
N SER A 49 5.31 -18.05 -51.16
CA SER A 49 5.40 -18.96 -52.30
C SER A 49 4.88 -20.36 -51.91
N LEU A 50 3.94 -20.86 -52.70
CA LEU A 50 3.51 -22.26 -52.75
C LEU A 50 4.49 -23.08 -53.59
N ALA A 51 4.90 -24.26 -53.12
CA ALA A 51 5.34 -25.36 -53.97
C ALA A 51 5.13 -26.70 -53.25
N ARG A 52 4.56 -27.67 -53.97
CA ARG A 52 4.40 -29.08 -53.59
C ARG A 52 5.60 -29.89 -54.10
N ALA A 53 6.02 -30.89 -53.34
CA ALA A 53 6.30 -32.29 -53.72
C ALA A 53 7.58 -32.89 -53.12
N ASP A 54 7.37 -34.07 -52.55
CA ASP A 54 8.21 -35.26 -52.43
C ASP A 54 9.52 -35.36 -51.61
N ALA A 55 9.47 -36.39 -50.77
CA ALA A 55 10.50 -37.33 -50.32
C ALA A 55 11.87 -36.84 -49.83
N GLY A 56 12.07 -37.07 -48.53
CA GLY A 56 13.34 -37.61 -48.02
C GLY A 56 14.40 -36.60 -47.61
N SER A 57 14.33 -36.15 -46.35
CA SER A 57 15.47 -36.10 -45.42
C SER A 57 14.98 -35.58 -44.09
N MET A 58 15.13 -36.40 -43.06
CA MET A 58 14.73 -36.12 -41.68
C MET A 58 15.52 -34.90 -41.17
N PRO A 59 14.88 -33.79 -40.75
CA PRO A 59 15.60 -32.63 -40.25
C PRO A 59 16.27 -32.95 -38.89
N PRO A 60 17.45 -32.38 -38.60
CA PRO A 60 18.10 -32.53 -37.32
C PRO A 60 17.19 -32.00 -36.20
N ALA A 61 17.10 -32.75 -35.11
CA ALA A 61 16.28 -32.43 -33.94
C ALA A 61 16.50 -30.97 -33.52
N ALA A 62 15.46 -30.15 -33.69
CA ALA A 62 15.43 -28.79 -33.18
C ALA A 62 15.62 -28.88 -31.65
N LYS A 63 16.75 -28.34 -31.16
CA LYS A 63 16.97 -28.14 -29.73
C LYS A 63 15.80 -27.33 -29.20
N THR A 64 14.96 -27.97 -28.39
CA THR A 64 13.89 -27.32 -27.65
C THR A 64 14.50 -26.15 -26.88
N ALA A 65 14.11 -24.93 -27.26
CA ALA A 65 14.47 -23.74 -26.52
C ALA A 65 14.04 -23.96 -25.07
N ALA A 66 15.00 -23.85 -24.14
CA ALA A 66 14.72 -23.98 -22.73
C ALA A 66 13.61 -23.00 -22.35
N ALA A 67 12.47 -23.53 -21.91
CA ALA A 67 11.36 -22.71 -21.43
C ALA A 67 11.89 -21.81 -20.32
N LYS A 68 11.71 -20.50 -20.49
CA LYS A 68 12.08 -19.49 -19.50
C LYS A 68 11.44 -19.91 -18.16
N PRO A 69 12.21 -20.05 -17.07
CA PRO A 69 11.66 -20.55 -15.82
C PRO A 69 10.48 -19.68 -15.39
N ALA A 70 9.33 -20.32 -15.13
CA ALA A 70 8.16 -19.63 -14.64
C ALA A 70 8.54 -18.86 -13.38
N PRO A 71 8.11 -17.60 -13.22
CA PRO A 71 8.43 -16.80 -12.05
C PRO A 71 7.98 -17.58 -10.80
N THR A 72 8.93 -17.84 -9.91
CA THR A 72 8.66 -18.55 -8.65
C THR A 72 7.64 -17.77 -7.82
N ALA A 73 6.76 -18.45 -7.11
CA ALA A 73 5.64 -17.85 -6.38
C ALA A 73 6.02 -16.72 -5.38
N LYS A 74 7.31 -16.62 -4.99
CA LYS A 74 7.83 -15.49 -4.21
C LYS A 74 7.89 -14.17 -4.99
N ALA A 75 8.00 -14.21 -6.32
CA ALA A 75 7.88 -13.04 -7.18
C ALA A 75 6.45 -12.47 -7.26
N ALA A 76 5.46 -13.18 -6.69
CA ALA A 76 4.05 -12.81 -6.78
C ALA A 76 3.57 -11.86 -5.67
N TRP A 77 4.34 -11.62 -4.61
CA TRP A 77 3.90 -10.84 -3.44
C TRP A 77 4.76 -9.59 -3.20
N ARG A 78 4.11 -8.52 -2.75
CA ARG A 78 4.71 -7.26 -2.31
C ARG A 78 4.19 -6.89 -0.93
N THR A 79 5.03 -6.24 -0.13
CA THR A 79 4.61 -5.54 1.08
C THR A 79 4.40 -4.08 0.71
N LEU A 80 3.26 -3.52 1.08
CA LEU A 80 3.00 -2.11 0.88
C LEU A 80 3.80 -1.30 1.89
N SER A 81 4.58 -0.36 1.38
CA SER A 81 5.48 0.49 2.15
C SER A 81 4.80 1.87 2.30
N PRO A 82 4.46 2.31 3.53
CA PRO A 82 3.71 3.54 3.75
C PRO A 82 4.40 4.79 3.20
N GLU A 83 5.73 4.80 3.18
CA GLU A 83 6.56 5.89 2.66
C GLU A 83 6.47 6.07 1.14
N THR A 84 5.95 5.08 0.41
CA THR A 84 5.69 5.19 -1.04
C THR A 84 4.31 5.77 -1.36
N CYS A 85 3.47 6.02 -0.35
CA CYS A 85 2.14 6.57 -0.55
C CYS A 85 2.17 8.08 -0.77
N ALA A 86 1.39 8.56 -1.72
CA ALA A 86 1.35 9.96 -2.11
C ALA A 86 0.11 10.68 -1.56
N PRO A 87 0.15 12.02 -1.36
CA PRO A 87 -1.06 12.81 -1.15
C PRO A 87 -2.07 12.62 -2.29
N LEU A 88 -3.36 12.71 -1.99
CA LEU A 88 -4.40 12.64 -3.03
C LEU A 88 -4.38 13.90 -3.88
N GLY A 89 -4.56 13.73 -5.19
CA GLY A 89 -4.87 14.81 -6.11
C GLY A 89 -6.26 15.40 -5.84
N GLU A 90 -6.48 16.65 -6.26
CA GLU A 90 -7.72 17.39 -5.99
C GLU A 90 -8.99 16.68 -6.48
N ALA A 91 -8.93 16.08 -7.68
CA ALA A 91 -10.05 15.33 -8.24
C ALA A 91 -10.43 14.10 -7.39
N ASP A 92 -9.44 13.38 -6.85
CA ASP A 92 -9.66 12.23 -5.98
C ASP A 92 -10.19 12.67 -4.61
N ARG A 93 -9.68 13.78 -4.06
CA ARG A 93 -10.16 14.37 -2.79
C ARG A 93 -11.66 14.71 -2.86
N ALA A 94 -12.12 15.29 -3.97
CA ALA A 94 -13.52 15.67 -4.17
C ALA A 94 -14.48 14.47 -4.24
N ARG A 95 -13.96 13.26 -4.45
CA ARG A 95 -14.75 12.02 -4.58
C ARG A 95 -14.81 11.22 -3.29
N LEU A 96 -14.08 11.64 -2.25
CA LEU A 96 -14.15 11.01 -0.96
C LEU A 96 -15.47 11.33 -0.23
N PRO A 97 -16.00 10.41 0.58
CA PRO A 97 -17.18 10.67 1.41
C PRO A 97 -16.97 11.83 2.38
N ALA A 98 -18.06 12.49 2.77
CA ALA A 98 -18.01 13.66 3.66
C ALA A 98 -17.24 13.43 4.97
N ALA A 99 -17.27 12.21 5.52
CA ALA A 99 -16.52 11.85 6.73
C ALA A 99 -14.99 12.05 6.60
N TRP A 100 -14.45 12.08 5.38
CA TRP A 100 -13.03 12.31 5.11
C TRP A 100 -12.63 13.78 5.07
N ALA A 101 -13.58 14.71 5.01
CA ALA A 101 -13.32 16.13 4.73
C ALA A 101 -12.29 16.76 5.71
N LYS A 102 -12.37 16.41 7.00
CA LYS A 102 -11.44 16.94 8.03
C LYS A 102 -10.04 16.31 8.00
N TYR A 103 -9.83 15.27 7.20
CA TYR A 103 -8.60 14.46 7.17
C TYR A 103 -7.86 14.54 5.83
N LEU A 104 -8.33 15.34 4.86
CA LEU A 104 -7.83 15.32 3.48
C LEU A 104 -6.31 15.55 3.38
N ASP A 105 -5.74 16.42 4.21
CA ASP A 105 -4.29 16.71 4.17
C ASP A 105 -3.43 15.60 4.78
N ALA A 106 -4.02 14.78 5.65
CA ALA A 106 -3.40 13.56 6.17
C ALA A 106 -3.76 12.32 5.35
N THR A 107 -4.62 12.44 4.33
CA THR A 107 -5.04 11.30 3.52
C THR A 107 -3.98 10.99 2.46
N ARG A 108 -3.70 9.71 2.26
CA ARG A 108 -2.72 9.22 1.28
C ARG A 108 -3.32 8.13 0.41
N ARG A 109 -2.79 8.06 -0.82
CA ARG A 109 -3.08 7.04 -1.82
C ARG A 109 -1.84 6.17 -1.99
N CYS A 110 -2.03 4.88 -1.80
CA CYS A 110 -1.01 3.85 -1.81
C CYS A 110 -1.26 2.90 -2.99
N GLU A 111 -0.48 3.01 -4.06
CA GLU A 111 -0.67 2.20 -5.26
C GLU A 111 -0.25 0.74 -5.05
N LEU A 112 -1.17 -0.20 -5.31
CA LEU A 112 -0.86 -1.63 -5.26
C LEU A 112 -0.33 -2.07 -6.61
N THR A 113 1.00 -1.96 -6.79
CA THR A 113 1.65 -2.15 -8.09
C THR A 113 2.28 -3.54 -8.26
N ALA A 114 2.02 -4.18 -9.40
CA ALA A 114 2.71 -5.41 -9.81
C ALA A 114 4.17 -5.12 -10.18
N PRO A 115 5.10 -6.09 -10.05
CA PRO A 115 6.46 -5.92 -10.52
C PRO A 115 6.52 -5.49 -12.00
N GLY A 116 7.01 -4.29 -12.27
CA GLY A 116 7.10 -3.74 -13.64
C GLY A 116 5.77 -3.44 -14.33
N GLY A 117 4.65 -3.45 -13.58
CA GLY A 117 3.32 -3.17 -14.10
C GLY A 117 2.78 -1.80 -13.69
N THR A 118 1.63 -1.44 -14.24
CA THR A 118 0.85 -0.26 -13.80
C THR A 118 -0.12 -0.68 -12.71
N ALA A 119 -0.24 0.14 -11.66
CA ALA A 119 -1.21 -0.09 -10.60
C ALA A 119 -2.65 0.00 -11.14
N ARG A 120 -3.49 -0.94 -10.72
CA ARG A 120 -4.93 -0.94 -11.03
C ARG A 120 -5.82 -0.74 -9.82
N VAL A 121 -5.27 -0.95 -8.64
CA VAL A 121 -5.96 -0.80 -7.36
C VAL A 121 -5.05 0.00 -6.45
N ALA A 122 -5.62 0.94 -5.70
CA ALA A 122 -4.94 1.69 -4.67
C ALA A 122 -5.67 1.56 -3.34
N LEU A 123 -4.92 1.67 -2.24
CA LEU A 123 -5.48 1.88 -0.91
C LEU A 123 -5.50 3.38 -0.62
N VAL A 124 -6.64 3.89 -0.17
CA VAL A 124 -6.79 5.24 0.35
C VAL A 124 -6.99 5.16 1.86
N SER A 125 -6.13 5.84 2.61
CA SER A 125 -6.14 5.80 4.09
C SER A 125 -5.76 7.14 4.68
N VAL A 126 -6.26 7.43 5.89
CA VAL A 126 -5.76 8.54 6.69
C VAL A 126 -4.48 8.11 7.39
N PHE A 127 -3.40 8.87 7.20
CA PHE A 127 -2.15 8.67 7.92
C PHE A 127 -2.24 9.42 9.25
N ALA A 128 -2.66 8.69 10.29
CA ALA A 128 -2.94 9.28 11.60
C ALA A 128 -1.74 10.04 12.19
N GLU A 129 -0.51 9.54 12.01
CA GLU A 129 0.70 10.25 12.46
C GLU A 129 0.79 11.64 11.82
N THR A 130 0.65 11.73 10.49
CA THR A 130 0.60 13.02 9.79
C THR A 130 -0.54 13.92 10.27
N TYR A 131 -1.70 13.34 10.59
CA TYR A 131 -2.80 14.09 11.17
C TYR A 131 -2.40 14.69 12.53
N TYR A 132 -1.71 13.94 13.40
CA TYR A 132 -1.34 14.40 14.74
C TYR A 132 -0.08 15.27 14.81
N GLU A 133 0.74 15.35 13.75
CA GLU A 133 1.96 16.19 13.70
C GLU A 133 1.75 17.66 14.12
N THR A 134 0.57 18.21 13.85
CA THR A 134 0.23 19.63 14.11
C THR A 134 -0.69 19.82 15.32
N ARG A 135 -0.98 18.75 16.06
CA ARG A 135 -1.94 18.75 17.17
C ARG A 135 -1.23 18.66 18.52
N ALA A 136 -1.96 18.99 19.58
CA ALA A 136 -1.45 18.84 20.95
C ALA A 136 -1.12 17.37 21.23
N ALA A 137 -0.07 17.12 22.03
CA ALA A 137 0.41 15.77 22.32
C ALA A 137 -0.60 14.90 23.11
N ASP A 138 -1.56 15.54 23.78
CA ASP A 138 -2.65 14.93 24.54
C ASP A 138 -3.99 14.93 23.77
N ALA A 139 -3.98 15.29 22.49
CA ALA A 139 -5.18 15.25 21.66
C ALA A 139 -5.77 13.83 21.66
N PRO A 140 -7.11 13.69 21.84
CA PRO A 140 -7.74 12.39 21.86
C PRO A 140 -7.61 11.69 20.51
N TRP A 141 -7.56 10.35 20.54
CA TRP A 141 -7.59 9.53 19.34
C TRP A 141 -8.94 9.70 18.63
N GLU A 142 -8.90 10.02 17.34
CA GLU A 142 -10.05 10.28 16.49
C GLU A 142 -10.60 8.98 15.91
N ASP A 143 -11.91 8.96 15.65
CA ASP A 143 -12.54 7.89 14.88
C ASP A 143 -12.33 8.18 13.38
N PHE A 144 -11.22 7.67 12.86
CA PHE A 144 -10.85 7.85 11.45
C PHE A 144 -11.74 7.02 10.53
N PRO A 145 -12.08 7.54 9.34
CA PRO A 145 -12.81 6.75 8.35
C PRO A 145 -11.99 5.53 7.93
N LYS A 146 -12.69 4.41 7.71
CA LYS A 146 -12.06 3.14 7.35
C LYS A 146 -11.38 3.21 5.99
N PRO A 147 -10.18 2.63 5.81
CA PRO A 147 -9.47 2.69 4.53
C PRO A 147 -10.26 2.06 3.39
N LEU A 148 -10.18 2.68 2.21
CA LEU A 148 -10.88 2.25 1.01
C LEU A 148 -9.90 1.65 0.00
N LEU A 149 -10.29 0.55 -0.65
CA LEU A 149 -9.66 0.07 -1.86
C LEU A 149 -10.39 0.68 -3.04
N VAL A 150 -9.67 1.36 -3.93
CA VAL A 150 -10.23 2.02 -5.11
C VAL A 150 -9.59 1.52 -6.39
N ASP A 151 -10.35 1.51 -7.49
CA ASP A 151 -9.82 1.24 -8.82
C ASP A 151 -9.17 2.50 -9.45
N ARG A 152 -8.83 2.40 -10.74
CA ARG A 152 -8.24 3.51 -11.51
C ARG A 152 -9.19 4.69 -11.70
N ASP A 153 -10.49 4.44 -11.68
CA ASP A 153 -11.54 5.45 -11.80
C ASP A 153 -12.02 5.93 -10.43
N PHE A 154 -11.24 5.70 -9.36
CA PHE A 154 -11.58 6.01 -7.97
C PHE A 154 -12.89 5.38 -7.47
N ARG A 155 -13.38 4.32 -8.11
CA ARG A 155 -14.55 3.60 -7.63
C ARG A 155 -14.14 2.70 -6.47
N CYS A 156 -14.94 2.69 -5.42
CA CYS A 156 -14.69 1.80 -4.30
C CYS A 156 -14.90 0.34 -4.71
N VAL A 157 -13.84 -0.45 -4.53
CA VAL A 157 -13.81 -1.88 -4.82
C VAL A 157 -13.57 -2.71 -3.55
N GLY A 158 -13.55 -2.10 -2.37
CA GLY A 158 -13.39 -2.79 -1.09
C GLY A 158 -12.84 -1.85 -0.02
N GLY A 159 -12.35 -2.41 1.09
CA GLY A 159 -11.72 -1.63 2.14
C GLY A 159 -11.22 -2.49 3.29
N LEU A 160 -10.59 -1.84 4.26
CA LEU A 160 -10.00 -2.49 5.44
C LEU A 160 -10.82 -2.16 6.69
N PRO A 161 -10.97 -3.10 7.64
CA PRO A 161 -11.67 -2.82 8.90
C PRO A 161 -10.84 -2.01 9.91
N GLU A 162 -9.53 -1.89 9.69
CA GLU A 162 -8.58 -1.20 10.59
C GLU A 162 -7.73 -0.19 9.80
N LEU A 163 -7.29 0.88 10.47
CA LEU A 163 -6.60 2.01 9.84
C LEU A 163 -5.15 1.65 9.45
N PHE A 164 -4.78 1.84 8.18
CA PHE A 164 -3.42 1.64 7.71
C PHE A 164 -2.67 2.98 7.60
N PRO A 165 -1.37 3.05 7.95
CA PRO A 165 -0.54 1.98 8.49
C PRO A 165 -0.65 1.78 10.00
N PHE A 166 -1.33 2.69 10.70
CA PHE A 166 -1.36 2.76 12.15
C PHE A 166 -2.78 3.03 12.66
N ASP A 167 -3.23 2.22 13.62
CA ASP A 167 -4.54 2.28 14.27
C ASP A 167 -4.36 2.08 15.78
N GLN A 168 -3.98 3.14 16.50
CA GLN A 168 -3.42 3.09 17.85
C GLN A 168 -4.18 2.10 18.77
N PRO A 169 -3.48 1.20 19.47
CA PRO A 169 -2.02 1.04 19.58
C PRO A 169 -1.41 0.11 18.51
N ARG A 170 -2.14 -0.15 17.43
CA ARG A 170 -1.83 -1.21 16.46
C ARG A 170 -1.08 -0.68 15.25
N THR A 171 -0.23 -1.53 14.69
CA THR A 171 0.45 -1.27 13.41
C THR A 171 0.10 -2.35 12.42
N LEU A 172 -0.15 -1.97 11.16
CA LEU A 172 -0.59 -2.86 10.10
C LEU A 172 0.52 -3.07 9.06
N THR A 173 0.78 -4.33 8.72
CA THR A 173 1.60 -4.71 7.57
C THR A 173 0.70 -5.29 6.48
N LEU A 174 0.56 -4.57 5.36
CA LEU A 174 -0.23 -5.01 4.22
C LEU A 174 0.66 -5.70 3.19
N ARG A 175 0.23 -6.88 2.72
CA ARG A 175 0.84 -7.60 1.61
C ARG A 175 -0.18 -7.85 0.51
N HIS A 176 0.22 -7.69 -0.74
CA HIS A 176 -0.66 -7.85 -1.90
C HIS A 176 0.04 -8.61 -3.01
N GLY A 177 -0.70 -9.42 -3.78
CA GLY A 177 -0.08 -10.29 -4.75
C GLY A 177 -1.01 -11.18 -5.56
N LEU A 178 -0.44 -12.26 -6.08
CA LEU A 178 -1.10 -13.24 -6.95
C LEU A 178 -1.69 -12.60 -8.22
N TRP A 179 -0.98 -11.63 -8.78
CA TRP A 179 -1.45 -10.74 -9.85
C TRP A 179 -2.09 -11.44 -11.05
N ARG A 180 -3.20 -10.87 -11.53
CA ARG A 180 -3.79 -11.16 -12.84
C ARG A 180 -4.15 -9.83 -13.49
N GLU A 181 -3.64 -9.60 -14.70
CA GLU A 181 -3.88 -8.37 -15.47
C GLU A 181 -3.58 -7.07 -14.70
N GLY A 182 -2.61 -7.10 -13.78
CA GLY A 182 -2.26 -5.94 -12.93
C GLY A 182 -3.15 -5.72 -11.70
N VAL A 183 -4.14 -6.59 -11.47
CA VAL A 183 -4.97 -6.58 -10.25
C VAL A 183 -4.43 -7.62 -9.25
N PRO A 184 -4.14 -7.24 -7.99
CA PRO A 184 -3.76 -8.21 -6.98
C PRO A 184 -4.96 -9.10 -6.68
N GLN A 185 -4.81 -10.42 -6.79
CA GLN A 185 -5.93 -11.33 -6.58
C GLN A 185 -6.16 -11.59 -5.08
N GLU A 186 -5.17 -11.30 -4.25
CA GLU A 186 -5.28 -11.42 -2.80
C GLU A 186 -4.50 -10.32 -2.08
N ILE A 187 -5.11 -9.79 -1.02
CA ILE A 187 -4.52 -8.83 -0.07
C ILE A 187 -4.60 -9.44 1.33
N ARG A 188 -3.50 -9.41 2.05
CA ARG A 188 -3.36 -9.92 3.42
C ARG A 188 -2.89 -8.79 4.32
N VAL A 189 -3.45 -8.69 5.52
CA VAL A 189 -3.06 -7.69 6.51
C VAL A 189 -2.70 -8.41 7.80
N GLN A 190 -1.49 -8.17 8.26
CA GLN A 190 -1.05 -8.56 9.60
C GLN A 190 -1.13 -7.33 10.51
N VAL A 191 -1.66 -7.51 11.71
CA VAL A 191 -1.77 -6.50 12.73
C VAL A 191 -0.86 -6.86 13.88
N SER A 192 -0.03 -5.93 14.32
CA SER A 192 0.69 -6.02 15.58
C SER A 192 -0.04 -5.20 16.63
N ASN A 193 -0.40 -5.82 17.77
CA ASN A 193 -1.13 -5.17 18.85
C ASN A 193 -0.39 -5.35 20.19
N PRO A 194 0.47 -4.39 20.58
CA PRO A 194 1.25 -4.49 21.81
C PRO A 194 0.37 -4.40 23.08
N ALA A 195 -0.83 -3.83 23.01
CA ALA A 195 -1.69 -3.65 24.20
C ALA A 195 -2.35 -4.95 24.68
N VAL A 196 -2.49 -5.94 23.80
CA VAL A 196 -3.03 -7.27 24.15
C VAL A 196 -1.99 -8.38 23.99
N GLY A 197 -0.72 -8.02 23.81
CA GLY A 197 0.42 -8.95 23.84
C GLY A 197 0.53 -9.88 22.64
N GLY A 198 -0.01 -9.54 21.47
CA GLY A 198 0.07 -10.43 20.32
C GLY A 198 -0.29 -9.82 18.97
N ASP A 199 0.20 -10.50 17.92
CA ASP A 199 -0.09 -10.20 16.53
C ASP A 199 -1.23 -11.07 16.02
N TYR A 200 -2.05 -10.56 15.10
CA TYR A 200 -3.12 -11.32 14.44
C TYR A 200 -3.22 -10.96 12.97
N ALA A 201 -3.85 -11.85 12.19
CA ALA A 201 -4.12 -11.62 10.78
C ALA A 201 -5.60 -11.24 10.58
N LEU A 202 -5.86 -10.21 9.80
CA LEU A 202 -7.22 -9.94 9.30
C LEU A 202 -7.61 -11.00 8.26
N PRO A 203 -8.92 -11.25 8.04
CA PRO A 203 -9.38 -12.06 6.93
C PRO A 203 -8.78 -11.59 5.60
N ALA A 204 -8.21 -12.51 4.82
CA ALA A 204 -7.63 -12.17 3.53
C ALA A 204 -8.71 -11.63 2.59
N LEU A 205 -8.43 -10.53 1.90
CA LEU A 205 -9.31 -9.98 0.89
C LEU A 205 -8.99 -10.63 -0.45
N ARG A 206 -9.99 -11.19 -1.12
CA ARG A 206 -9.87 -11.83 -2.44
C ARG A 206 -10.65 -11.08 -3.49
N TRP A 207 -10.04 -10.92 -4.65
CA TRP A 207 -10.69 -10.30 -5.80
C TRP A 207 -11.81 -11.20 -6.34
N ASP A 208 -13.02 -10.67 -6.41
CA ASP A 208 -14.15 -11.22 -7.12
C ASP A 208 -14.24 -10.54 -8.49
N ALA A 209 -13.93 -11.31 -9.54
CA ALA A 209 -13.94 -10.80 -10.91
C ALA A 209 -15.35 -10.59 -11.47
N ALA A 210 -16.37 -11.30 -10.95
CA ALA A 210 -17.74 -11.13 -11.44
C ALA A 210 -18.34 -9.81 -10.95
N GLU A 211 -18.00 -9.42 -9.73
CA GLU A 211 -18.52 -8.20 -9.11
C GLU A 211 -17.53 -7.03 -9.09
N HIS A 212 -16.32 -7.25 -9.61
CA HIS A 212 -15.23 -6.26 -9.65
C HIS A 212 -14.92 -5.66 -8.27
N ARG A 213 -14.83 -6.50 -7.23
CA ARG A 213 -14.55 -6.06 -5.85
C ARG A 213 -13.80 -7.08 -5.02
N TYR A 214 -13.18 -6.61 -3.95
CA TYR A 214 -12.59 -7.45 -2.92
C TYR A 214 -13.63 -7.91 -1.90
N ARG A 215 -13.53 -9.17 -1.50
CA ARG A 215 -14.33 -9.78 -0.45
C ARG A 215 -13.42 -10.41 0.59
N ALA A 216 -13.75 -10.23 1.87
CA ALA A 216 -13.10 -10.98 2.93
C ALA A 216 -13.35 -12.48 2.74
N ALA A 217 -12.29 -13.29 2.84
CA ALA A 217 -12.37 -14.73 2.71
C ALA A 217 -13.31 -15.28 3.79
N GLY A 218 -14.33 -16.04 3.37
CA GLY A 218 -15.37 -16.57 4.25
C GLY A 218 -16.54 -15.61 4.53
N ALA A 219 -16.52 -14.38 4.00
CA ALA A 219 -17.66 -13.47 4.13
C ALA A 219 -18.81 -13.87 3.18
N LYS A 220 -20.05 -13.77 3.68
CA LYS A 220 -21.26 -13.81 2.84
C LYS A 220 -21.36 -12.52 2.03
N ALA A 221 -22.04 -12.57 0.89
CA ALA A 221 -22.01 -11.56 -0.16
C ALA A 221 -22.42 -10.11 0.23
N SER A 222 -22.87 -9.82 1.45
CA SER A 222 -23.66 -8.61 1.71
C SER A 222 -23.45 -7.89 3.05
N ALA A 223 -22.63 -8.38 3.98
CA ALA A 223 -22.71 -7.87 5.36
C ALA A 223 -21.85 -6.63 5.66
N ASP A 224 -20.66 -6.49 5.08
CA ASP A 224 -19.71 -5.45 5.49
C ASP A 224 -18.98 -4.89 4.27
N SER A 225 -19.68 -4.15 3.42
CA SER A 225 -18.99 -3.39 2.37
C SER A 225 -18.57 -2.03 2.97
N PRO A 226 -17.26 -1.77 3.15
CA PRO A 226 -16.79 -0.44 3.56
C PRO A 226 -16.99 0.60 2.45
N CYS A 227 -17.47 0.18 1.27
CA CYS A 227 -17.83 1.08 0.20
C CYS A 227 -19.15 1.79 0.53
N PRO A 228 -19.15 3.12 0.60
CA PRO A 228 -20.38 3.87 0.79
C PRO A 228 -21.31 3.59 -0.38
N THR A 229 -22.57 3.31 -0.07
CA THR A 229 -23.64 3.32 -1.07
C THR A 229 -23.85 4.77 -1.51
N SER A 230 -23.60 5.02 -2.80
CA SER A 230 -23.89 6.28 -3.49
C SER A 230 -25.35 6.68 -3.37
#